data_AF-A0A7X9CCP5-F1
#
_entry.id   AF-A0A7X9CCP5-F1
#
_cell.length_a   1.000
_cell.length_b   1.000
_cell.length_c   1.000
_cell.angle_alpha   90.00
_cell.angle_beta   90.00
_cell.angle_gamma   90.00
#
_symmetry.space_group_name_H-M   'P 1'
#
loop_
_entity.id
_entity.type
_entity.pdbx_description
1 polymer ?
#
loop_
_entity_poly.entity_id
_entity_poly.type
_entity_poly.pdbx_seq_one_letter_code
_entity_poly.pdbx_strand_id
1 'polypeptide(L)'
;LSTAPDYLRFLRALRDGELLGAEHLAMLRSDQVPASAKQPGSFFSGFWEQTGWGFGVSVVADGPHRGRWSWSGGAGTDFFVDPDGTLGLLLTQVELGPRVMPLLEAFGELSPPA
;
A
#
# COMPACT_ATOMS: atom_id res chain seq x y z
N LEU A 1 6.58 -0.98 -18.41
CA LEU A 1 6.68 0.45 -18.03
C LEU A 1 5.31 1.09 -18.25
N SER A 2 4.93 2.06 -17.43
CA SER A 2 3.62 2.75 -17.47
C SER A 2 3.79 4.22 -17.07
N THR A 3 2.71 5.01 -17.04
CA THR A 3 2.71 6.44 -16.66
C THR A 3 1.94 6.66 -15.35
N ALA A 4 2.14 7.82 -14.69
CA ALA A 4 1.38 8.14 -13.48
C ALA A 4 -0.16 8.18 -13.72
N PRO A 5 -0.67 8.79 -14.80
CA PRO A 5 -2.11 8.73 -15.10
C PRO A 5 -2.64 7.31 -15.32
N ASP A 6 -1.89 6.47 -16.04
CA ASP A 6 -2.31 5.09 -16.29
C ASP A 6 -2.32 4.26 -15.01
N TYR A 7 -1.32 4.44 -14.16
CA TYR A 7 -1.24 3.69 -12.90
C TYR A 7 -2.30 4.16 -11.90
N LEU A 8 -2.57 5.47 -11.85
CA LEU A 8 -3.68 6.01 -11.07
C LEU A 8 -5.03 5.47 -11.56
N ARG A 9 -5.24 5.36 -12.87
CA ARG A 9 -6.45 4.75 -13.45
C ARG A 9 -6.59 3.29 -13.04
N PHE A 10 -5.50 2.52 -13.11
CA PHE A 10 -5.48 1.13 -12.66
C PHE A 10 -5.87 0.99 -11.19
N LEU A 11 -5.26 1.79 -10.30
CA LEU A 11 -5.55 1.75 -8.86
C LEU A 11 -7.00 2.13 -8.56
N ARG A 12 -7.59 3.10 -9.28
CA ARG A 12 -9.02 3.44 -9.17
C ARG A 12 -9.92 2.28 -9.58
N ALA A 13 -9.69 1.70 -10.76
CA ALA A 13 -10.47 0.57 -11.25
C ALA A 13 -10.38 -0.65 -10.30
N LEU A 14 -9.21 -0.87 -9.69
CA LEU A 14 -9.03 -1.91 -8.68
C LEU A 14 -9.81 -1.63 -7.39
N ARG A 15 -9.66 -0.42 -6.83
CA ARG A 15 -10.38 0.04 -5.62
C ARG A 15 -11.89 -0.05 -5.80
N ASP A 16 -12.38 0.33 -6.97
CA ASP A 16 -13.81 0.44 -7.28
C ASP A 16 -14.43 -0.91 -7.70
N GLY A 17 -13.65 -1.99 -7.70
CA GLY A 17 -14.13 -3.34 -8.00
C GLY A 17 -14.46 -3.57 -9.48
N GLU A 18 -13.90 -2.77 -10.38
CA GLU A 18 -14.08 -2.94 -11.83
C GLU A 18 -13.23 -4.10 -12.38
N LEU A 19 -12.13 -4.44 -11.69
CA LEU A 19 -11.17 -5.46 -12.12
C LEU A 19 -11.33 -6.81 -11.43
N LEU A 20 -11.87 -6.82 -10.21
CA LEU A 20 -12.00 -8.01 -9.35
C LEU A 20 -13.41 -8.09 -8.78
N GLY A 21 -13.93 -9.31 -8.65
CA GLY A 21 -15.15 -9.54 -7.88
C GLY A 21 -14.95 -9.16 -6.40
N ALA A 22 -16.04 -8.79 -5.72
CA ALA A 22 -16.00 -8.23 -4.36
C ALA A 22 -15.24 -9.11 -3.35
N GLU A 23 -15.38 -10.43 -3.44
CA GLU A 23 -14.65 -11.39 -2.59
C GLU A 23 -13.13 -11.31 -2.80
N HIS A 24 -12.68 -11.34 -4.06
CA HIS A 24 -11.25 -11.26 -4.39
C HIS A 24 -10.66 -9.90 -4.04
N LEU A 25 -11.42 -8.81 -4.21
CA LEU A 25 -11.01 -7.49 -3.77
C LEU A 25 -10.87 -7.43 -2.23
N ALA A 26 -11.77 -8.07 -1.49
CA ALA A 26 -11.66 -8.16 -0.04
C ALA A 26 -10.41 -8.95 0.39
N MET A 27 -10.10 -10.05 -0.28
CA MET A 27 -8.88 -10.82 -0.02
C MET A 27 -7.61 -10.03 -0.35
N LEU A 28 -7.61 -9.27 -1.45
CA LEU A 28 -6.46 -8.43 -1.84
C LEU A 28 -6.08 -7.44 -0.74
N ARG A 29 -7.08 -6.86 -0.06
CA ARG A 29 -6.89 -5.80 0.94
C ARG A 29 -7.03 -6.27 2.39
N SER A 30 -6.97 -7.58 2.65
CA SER A 30 -6.98 -8.15 4.00
C SER A 30 -5.81 -9.08 4.20
N ASP A 31 -5.36 -9.24 5.45
CA ASP A 31 -4.22 -10.08 5.78
C ASP A 31 -4.50 -11.55 5.44
N GLN A 32 -3.73 -12.07 4.49
CA GLN A 32 -3.79 -13.46 4.04
C GLN A 32 -2.66 -14.31 4.64
N VAL A 33 -1.80 -13.73 5.48
CA VAL A 33 -0.64 -14.42 6.03
C VAL A 33 -0.94 -14.96 7.43
N PRO A 34 -0.88 -16.29 7.64
CA PRO A 34 -1.12 -16.87 8.95
C PRO A 34 -0.04 -16.43 9.94
N ALA A 35 -0.41 -16.30 11.21
CA ALA A 35 0.50 -15.85 12.27
C ALA A 35 1.80 -16.69 12.36
N SER A 36 1.73 -17.99 12.05
CA SER A 36 2.89 -18.90 12.03
C SER A 36 3.93 -18.56 10.94
N ALA A 37 3.53 -17.86 9.88
CA ALA A 37 4.41 -17.44 8.79
C ALA A 37 5.00 -16.03 8.99
N LYS A 38 4.52 -15.28 9.98
CA LYS A 38 4.98 -13.91 10.30
C LYS A 38 6.27 -13.96 11.12
N GLN A 39 7.38 -14.14 10.43
CA GLN A 39 8.70 -14.22 11.05
C GLN A 39 9.29 -12.80 11.25
N PRO A 40 9.95 -12.49 12.37
CA PRO A 40 10.56 -11.17 12.58
C PRO A 40 11.60 -10.77 11.54
N GLY A 41 12.23 -11.75 10.89
CA GLY A 41 13.20 -11.54 9.81
C GLY A 41 12.61 -11.46 8.40
N SER A 42 11.30 -11.60 8.22
CA SER A 42 10.65 -11.33 6.93
C SER A 42 10.29 -9.85 6.81
N PHE A 43 10.50 -9.29 5.61
CA PHE A 43 10.47 -7.84 5.37
C PHE A 43 11.47 -7.05 6.24
N PHE A 44 11.01 -5.97 6.87
CA PHE A 44 11.78 -5.11 7.76
C PHE A 44 11.30 -5.28 9.21
N SER A 45 12.17 -4.97 10.16
CA SER A 45 11.88 -5.09 11.60
C SER A 45 10.61 -4.31 11.97
N GLY A 46 9.72 -4.93 12.74
CA GLY A 46 8.47 -4.33 13.20
C GLY A 46 7.32 -4.34 12.18
N PHE A 47 7.54 -4.80 10.94
CA PHE A 47 6.50 -4.84 9.90
C PHE A 47 5.19 -5.48 10.40
N TRP A 48 5.28 -6.69 10.96
CA TRP A 48 4.12 -7.47 11.38
C TRP A 48 3.38 -6.94 12.62
N GLU A 49 3.92 -5.95 13.32
CA GLU A 49 3.28 -5.38 14.53
C GLU A 49 2.07 -4.51 14.17
N GLN A 50 2.14 -3.83 13.03
CA GLN A 50 1.12 -2.87 12.60
C GLN A 50 0.59 -3.16 11.20
N THR A 51 1.13 -4.18 10.52
CA THR A 51 0.71 -4.53 9.16
C THR A 51 0.52 -6.04 8.97
N GLY A 52 -0.38 -6.36 8.05
CA GLY A 52 -0.54 -7.68 7.44
C GLY A 52 -0.15 -7.64 5.97
N TRP A 53 -0.34 -8.76 5.29
CA TRP A 53 -0.03 -8.89 3.87
C TRP A 53 -1.22 -9.44 3.10
N GLY A 54 -1.76 -8.64 2.20
CA GLY A 54 -2.77 -9.04 1.26
C GLY A 54 -2.17 -9.64 -0.01
N PHE A 55 -2.95 -9.70 -1.08
CA PHE A 55 -2.44 -10.18 -2.36
C PHE A 55 -1.62 -9.10 -3.08
N GLY A 56 -0.32 -9.09 -2.78
CA GLY A 56 0.68 -8.21 -3.42
C GLY A 56 0.83 -6.84 -2.78
N VAL A 57 0.22 -6.62 -1.60
CA VAL A 57 0.19 -5.33 -0.91
C VAL A 57 0.33 -5.51 0.60
N SER A 58 0.92 -4.51 1.25
CA SER A 58 0.82 -4.34 2.70
C SER A 58 -0.59 -3.88 3.07
N VAL A 59 -1.07 -4.29 4.25
CA VAL A 59 -2.37 -3.88 4.80
C VAL A 59 -2.17 -3.38 6.22
N VAL A 60 -2.53 -2.13 6.51
CA VAL A 60 -2.41 -1.56 7.85
C VAL A 60 -3.47 -2.18 8.78
N ALA A 61 -3.03 -2.77 9.88
CA ALA A 61 -3.88 -3.52 10.80
C ALA A 61 -4.50 -2.67 11.93
N ASP A 62 -3.88 -1.54 12.26
CA ASP A 62 -4.29 -0.67 13.38
C ASP A 62 -3.95 0.81 13.14
N GLY A 63 -4.48 1.69 13.99
CA GLY A 63 -4.23 3.14 13.94
C GLY A 63 -5.13 3.91 12.96
N PRO A 64 -4.81 5.19 12.67
CA PRO A 64 -5.67 6.08 11.89
C PRO A 64 -5.88 5.62 10.44
N HIS A 65 -4.93 4.86 9.89
CA HIS A 65 -4.99 4.31 8.53
C HIS A 65 -5.40 2.84 8.49
N ARG A 66 -6.02 2.30 9.55
CA ARG A 66 -6.44 0.89 9.60
C ARG A 66 -7.28 0.50 8.38
N GLY A 67 -6.81 -0.48 7.62
CA GLY A 67 -7.42 -0.95 6.37
C GLY A 67 -6.84 -0.32 5.10
N ARG A 68 -5.91 0.63 5.24
CA ARG A 68 -5.10 1.11 4.12
C ARG A 68 -4.31 -0.03 3.50
N TRP A 69 -4.31 -0.11 2.18
CA TRP A 69 -3.45 -1.03 1.43
C TRP A 69 -2.49 -0.25 0.53
N SER A 70 -1.24 -0.70 0.47
CA SER A 70 -0.14 0.03 -0.15
C SER A 70 1.01 -0.88 -0.58
N TRP A 71 1.85 -0.37 -1.47
CA TRP A 71 3.16 -0.96 -1.70
C TRP A 71 4.15 0.04 -2.33
N SER A 72 5.44 -0.26 -2.19
CA SER A 72 6.53 0.52 -2.77
C SER A 72 7.28 -0.27 -3.83
N GLY A 73 7.69 0.41 -4.90
CA GLY A 73 8.54 -0.12 -5.97
C GLY A 73 9.98 0.37 -5.86
N GLY A 74 10.94 -0.44 -6.32
CA GLY A 74 12.37 -0.18 -6.20
C GLY A 74 12.87 1.13 -6.86
N ALA A 75 12.12 1.71 -7.80
CA ALA A 75 12.42 3.02 -8.39
C ALA A 75 11.73 4.19 -7.67
N GLY A 76 11.38 4.01 -6.39
CA GLY A 76 10.76 5.03 -5.53
C GLY A 76 9.33 5.37 -5.98
N THR A 77 8.63 4.38 -6.51
CA THR A 77 7.18 4.44 -6.70
C THR A 77 6.52 4.05 -5.39
N ASP A 78 5.54 4.81 -4.95
CA ASP A 78 4.78 4.49 -3.75
C ASP A 78 3.31 4.84 -3.96
N PHE A 79 2.41 3.98 -3.48
CA PHE A 79 0.98 4.26 -3.52
C PHE A 79 0.31 3.77 -2.26
N PHE A 80 -0.82 4.39 -1.93
CA PHE A 80 -1.74 3.89 -0.91
C PHE A 80 -3.19 4.12 -1.32
N VAL A 81 -4.08 3.31 -0.77
CA VAL A 81 -5.52 3.53 -0.78
C VAL A 81 -6.05 3.39 0.63
N ASP A 82 -6.62 4.46 1.15
CA ASP A 82 -7.24 4.51 2.47
C ASP A 82 -8.66 3.91 2.48
N PRO A 83 -9.18 3.54 3.67
CA PRO A 83 -10.54 3.00 3.82
C PRO A 83 -11.64 3.96 3.34
N ASP A 84 -11.41 5.27 3.40
CA ASP A 84 -12.32 6.30 2.92
C ASP A 84 -12.31 6.47 1.39
N GLY A 85 -11.42 5.74 0.70
CA GLY A 85 -11.25 5.77 -0.75
C GLY A 85 -10.21 6.79 -1.24
N THR A 86 -9.57 7.54 -0.35
CA THR A 86 -8.43 8.41 -0.69
C THR A 86 -7.31 7.58 -1.28
N LEU A 87 -6.74 8.06 -2.39
CA LEU A 87 -5.70 7.36 -3.15
C LEU A 87 -4.53 8.30 -3.38
N GLY A 88 -3.35 7.90 -2.89
CA GLY A 88 -2.07 8.56 -3.14
C GLY A 88 -1.24 7.75 -4.13
N LEU A 89 -0.61 8.44 -5.09
CA LEU A 89 0.43 7.87 -5.96
C LEU A 89 1.60 8.85 -6.09
N LEU A 90 2.81 8.38 -5.81
CA LEU A 90 4.06 9.12 -5.94
C LEU A 90 5.05 8.34 -6.81
N LEU A 91 5.58 8.97 -7.86
CA LEU A 91 6.62 8.41 -8.73
C LEU A 91 7.85 9.32 -8.67
N THR A 92 8.84 8.97 -7.86
CA THR A 92 10.04 9.81 -7.69
C THR A 92 11.13 9.55 -8.74
N GLN A 93 11.15 8.35 -9.34
CA GLN A 93 12.24 7.88 -10.21
C GLN A 93 13.61 7.91 -9.50
N VAL A 94 13.60 7.67 -8.19
CA VAL A 94 14.79 7.55 -7.35
C VAL A 94 14.77 6.18 -6.70
N GLU A 95 15.90 5.47 -6.71
CA GLU A 95 16.01 4.16 -6.10
C GLU A 95 15.53 4.16 -4.63
N LEU A 96 14.75 3.13 -4.27
CA LEU A 96 14.24 2.95 -2.92
C LEU A 96 15.42 2.76 -1.96
N GLY A 97 15.50 3.64 -0.96
CA GLY A 97 16.60 3.65 -0.02
C GLY A 97 16.60 4.91 0.84
N PRO A 98 17.64 5.12 1.67
CA PRO A 98 17.65 6.15 2.71
C PRO A 98 17.38 7.57 2.20
N ARG A 99 17.69 7.85 0.93
CA ARG A 99 17.46 9.14 0.29
C ARG A 99 15.97 9.47 0.12
N VAL A 100 15.15 8.49 -0.26
CA VAL A 100 13.74 8.71 -0.61
C VAL A 100 12.80 8.35 0.55
N MET A 101 13.23 7.51 1.49
CA MET A 101 12.40 7.06 2.62
C MET A 101 11.73 8.19 3.41
N PRO A 102 12.41 9.28 3.80
CA PRO A 102 11.75 10.37 4.53
C PRO A 102 10.62 11.05 3.75
N LEU A 103 10.73 11.09 2.41
CA LEU A 103 9.68 11.61 1.55
C LEU A 103 8.49 10.65 1.47
N LEU A 104 8.73 9.34 1.39
CA LEU A 104 7.66 8.34 1.35
C LEU A 104 6.90 8.27 2.68
N GLU A 105 7.62 8.37 3.81
CA GLU A 105 7.02 8.48 5.13
C GLU A 105 6.13 9.72 5.25
N ALA A 106 6.66 10.90 4.91
CA ALA A 106 5.88 12.14 4.93
C ALA A 106 4.68 12.11 3.98
N PHE A 107 4.82 11.44 2.82
CA PHE A 107 3.74 11.24 1.87
C PHE A 107 2.63 10.35 2.43
N GLY A 108 2.98 9.30 3.18
CA GLY A 108 2.02 8.40 3.84
C GLY A 108 1.17 9.10 4.90
N GLU A 109 1.71 10.11 5.59
CA GLU A 109 0.98 10.86 6.63
C GLU A 109 0.04 11.94 6.08
N LEU A 110 0.01 12.16 4.76
CA LEU A 110 -0.90 13.13 4.15
C LEU A 110 -2.36 12.69 4.38
N SER A 111 -3.11 13.55 5.05
CA SER A 111 -4.56 13.45 5.13
C SER A 111 -5.22 14.15 3.93
N PRO A 112 -6.39 13.68 3.45
CA PRO A 112 -7.14 14.41 2.45
C PRO A 112 -7.47 15.83 2.96
N PRO A 113 -7.46 16.86 2.09
CA PRO A 113 -7.90 18.20 2.48
C PRO A 113 -9.36 18.16 2.95
N ALA A 114 -9.64 18.88 4.03
CA ALA A 114 -10.97 19.00 4.64
C ALA A 114 -12.02 19.63 3.71
#